data_AF-A0A534K5T7-F1
#
_entry.id   AF-A0A534K5T7-F1
#
_cell.length_a   1.000
_cell.length_b   1.000
_cell.length_c   1.000
_cell.angle_alpha   90.00
_cell.angle_beta   90.00
_cell.angle_gamma   90.00
#
_symmetry.space_group_name_H-M   'P 1'
#
loop_
_entity.id
_entity.type
_entity.pdbx_description
1 polymer ?
#
loop_
_entity_poly.entity_id
_entity_poly.type
_entity_poly.pdbx_seq_one_letter_code
_entity_poly.pdbx_strand_id
1 'polypeptide(L)'
;MAAPDTYFCYACLRRHQTASVTGRGHRRFDIDADASTSAVQAHIREFDLQTKGVDAAFRILGFRGVEIHPPRFGRGWPPREEVERRYRKLVKRHHPDAGGDPEAFRRVQWAVEVLRRYRPPEEYRADRDPR
;
A
#
# COMPACT_ATOMS: atom_id res chain seq x y z
N MET A 1 -24.96 2.49 -2.27
CA MET A 1 -24.44 2.21 -0.92
C MET A 1 -23.78 3.48 -0.41
N ALA A 2 -24.13 3.96 0.79
CA ALA A 2 -23.46 5.11 1.38
C ALA A 2 -21.97 4.78 1.59
N ALA A 3 -21.07 5.75 1.37
CA ALA A 3 -19.66 5.56 1.69
C ALA A 3 -19.52 5.25 3.19
N PRO A 4 -18.64 4.32 3.58
CA PRO A 4 -18.48 3.94 4.98
C PRO A 4 -18.07 5.15 5.84
N ASP A 5 -18.60 5.22 7.06
CA ASP A 5 -18.28 6.30 8.02
C ASP A 5 -16.82 6.26 8.49
N THR A 6 -16.10 5.19 8.14
CA THR A 6 -14.69 5.02 8.47
C THR A 6 -13.91 4.47 7.30
N TYR A 7 -12.62 4.79 7.25
CA TYR A 7 -11.69 4.28 6.25
C TYR A 7 -10.30 4.04 6.85
N PHE A 8 -9.47 3.29 6.13
CA PHE A 8 -8.07 3.06 6.50
C PHE A 8 -7.16 4.05 5.76
N CYS A 9 -6.40 4.84 6.52
CA CYS A 9 -5.46 5.81 5.98
C CYS A 9 -4.08 5.15 5.81
N TYR A 10 -3.60 5.03 4.57
CA TYR A 10 -2.28 4.45 4.32
C TYR A 10 -1.14 5.37 4.80
N ALA A 11 -1.36 6.69 4.90
CA ALA A 11 -0.32 7.62 5.35
C ALA A 11 0.04 7.47 6.84
N CYS A 12 -0.91 7.07 7.69
CA CYS A 12 -0.67 6.89 9.12
C CYS A 12 -0.93 5.46 9.63
N LEU A 13 -1.40 4.56 8.76
CA LEU A 13 -1.78 3.18 9.06
C LEU A 13 -2.85 3.04 10.15
N ARG A 14 -3.77 4.02 10.24
CA ARG A 14 -4.87 4.04 11.21
C ARG A 14 -6.21 4.14 10.53
N ARG A 15 -7.25 3.67 11.24
CA ARG A 15 -8.64 3.90 10.86
C ARG A 15 -9.06 5.29 11.30
N HIS A 16 -9.78 6.00 10.43
CA HIS A 16 -10.35 7.31 10.73
C HIS A 16 -11.85 7.30 10.48
N GLN A 17 -12.58 8.08 11.28
CA GLN A 17 -13.96 8.46 10.96
C GLN A 17 -13.96 9.63 9.98
N THR A 18 -14.79 9.57 8.94
CA THR A 18 -14.89 10.60 7.90
C THR A 18 -15.30 11.97 8.47
N ALA A 19 -16.14 11.98 9.52
CA ALA A 19 -16.60 13.18 10.19
C ALA A 19 -15.59 13.80 11.18
N SER A 20 -14.49 13.12 11.51
CA SER A 20 -13.48 13.66 12.42
C SER A 20 -12.60 14.71 11.73
N VAL A 21 -12.06 15.67 12.49
CA VAL A 21 -11.15 16.71 11.96
C VAL A 21 -9.95 16.07 11.25
N THR A 22 -9.29 15.11 11.92
CA THR A 22 -8.17 14.36 11.33
C THR A 22 -8.62 13.52 10.14
N GLY A 23 -9.78 12.88 10.22
CA GLY A 23 -10.31 12.06 9.13
C GLY A 23 -10.66 12.85 7.87
N ARG A 24 -11.09 14.11 7.99
CA ARG A 24 -11.24 14.99 6.81
C ARG A 24 -9.89 15.28 6.16
N GLY A 25 -8.88 15.65 6.94
CA GLY A 25 -7.53 15.94 6.42
C GLY A 25 -6.81 14.71 5.85
N HIS A 26 -7.14 13.52 6.33
CA HIS A 26 -6.53 12.26 5.87
C HIS A 26 -7.31 11.57 4.75
N ARG A 27 -8.48 12.08 4.35
CA ARG A 27 -9.39 11.37 3.43
C ARG A 27 -8.76 11.06 2.07
N ARG A 28 -7.85 11.91 1.59
CA ARG A 28 -7.07 11.67 0.37
C ARG A 28 -6.20 10.41 0.41
N PHE A 29 -5.85 9.93 1.61
CA PHE A 29 -5.04 8.74 1.84
C PHE A 29 -5.88 7.49 2.15
N ASP A 30 -7.17 7.52 1.87
CA ASP A 30 -8.00 6.33 1.91
C ASP A 30 -7.56 5.35 0.81
N ILE A 31 -7.38 4.09 1.20
CA ILE A 31 -7.06 2.99 0.27
C ILE A 31 -8.17 2.81 -0.78
N ASP A 32 -9.42 3.10 -0.42
CA ASP A 32 -10.61 2.94 -1.26
C ASP A 32 -11.04 4.24 -1.97
N ALA A 33 -10.35 5.37 -1.73
CA ALA A 33 -10.74 6.63 -2.37
C ALA A 33 -10.55 6.59 -3.89
N ASP A 34 -11.61 6.98 -4.61
CA ASP A 34 -11.56 7.18 -6.05
C ASP A 34 -11.15 8.63 -6.39
N ALA A 35 -10.09 8.78 -7.18
CA ALA A 35 -9.63 10.07 -7.69
C ALA A 35 -9.87 10.22 -9.20
N SER A 36 -10.59 9.29 -9.83
CA SER A 36 -10.81 9.27 -11.29
C SER A 36 -11.63 10.46 -11.81
N THR A 37 -12.36 11.14 -10.94
CA THR A 37 -13.26 12.27 -11.28
C THR A 37 -12.53 13.60 -11.51
N SER A 38 -11.22 13.69 -11.23
CA SER A 38 -10.41 14.89 -11.47
C SER A 38 -8.96 14.53 -11.80
N ALA A 39 -8.47 14.95 -12.96
CA ALA A 39 -7.09 14.68 -13.38
C ALA A 39 -6.05 15.21 -12.37
N VAL A 40 -6.28 16.39 -11.79
CA VAL A 40 -5.40 16.96 -10.75
C VAL A 40 -5.37 16.07 -9.50
N GLN A 41 -6.54 15.64 -9.02
CA GLN A 41 -6.62 14.75 -7.86
C GLN A 41 -6.00 13.38 -8.16
N ALA A 42 -6.16 12.86 -9.38
CA ALA A 42 -5.52 11.63 -9.82
C ALA A 42 -3.99 11.75 -9.78
N HIS A 43 -3.41 12.85 -10.28
CA HIS A 43 -1.98 13.09 -10.21
C HIS A 43 -1.45 13.25 -8.78
N ILE A 44 -2.18 13.96 -7.91
CA ILE A 44 -1.79 14.10 -6.50
C ILE A 44 -1.82 12.73 -5.81
N ARG A 45 -2.89 11.95 -6.02
CA ARG A 45 -3.00 10.60 -5.46
C ARG A 45 -1.89 9.68 -5.96
N GLU A 46 -1.57 9.77 -7.25
CA GLU A 46 -0.48 9.01 -7.86
C GLU A 46 0.87 9.30 -7.17
N PHE A 47 1.17 10.58 -6.93
CA PHE A 47 2.37 10.99 -6.21
C PHE A 47 2.37 10.50 -4.75
N ASP A 48 1.24 10.60 -4.05
CA ASP A 48 1.10 10.12 -2.67
C ASP A 48 1.23 8.59 -2.57
N LEU A 49 0.73 7.84 -3.56
CA LEU A 49 0.87 6.38 -3.63
C LEU A 49 2.33 5.96 -3.88
N GLN A 50 3.02 6.64 -4.79
CA GLN A 50 4.44 6.38 -5.05
C GLN A 50 5.29 6.59 -3.79
N THR A 51 5.00 7.63 -3.01
CA THR A 51 5.80 7.97 -1.83
C THR A 51 5.34 7.23 -0.57
N LYS A 52 4.16 7.57 -0.06
CA LYS A 52 3.61 7.03 1.20
C LYS A 52 2.95 5.68 1.00
N GLY A 53 2.31 5.46 -0.16
CA GLY A 53 1.61 4.22 -0.45
C GLY A 53 2.55 3.02 -0.48
N VAL A 54 3.71 3.15 -1.12
CA VAL A 54 4.73 2.10 -1.18
C VAL A 54 5.27 1.73 0.22
N ASP A 55 5.64 2.73 1.04
CA ASP A 55 6.07 2.50 2.43
C ASP A 55 4.96 1.83 3.26
N ALA A 56 3.72 2.33 3.15
CA ALA A 56 2.57 1.74 3.81
C ALA A 56 2.34 0.28 3.41
N ALA A 57 2.45 -0.03 2.11
CA ALA A 57 2.28 -1.37 1.59
C ALA A 57 3.34 -2.34 2.13
N PHE A 58 4.61 -1.91 2.22
CA PHE A 58 5.64 -2.70 2.89
C PHE A 58 5.29 -3.00 4.34
N ARG A 59 4.85 -1.99 5.09
CA ARG A 59 4.48 -2.14 6.50
C ARG A 59 3.27 -3.06 6.68
N ILE A 60 2.26 -2.97 5.80
CA ILE A 60 1.08 -3.87 5.81
C ILE A 60 1.50 -5.32 5.57
N LEU A 61 2.43 -5.57 4.65
CA LEU A 61 3.00 -6.92 4.44
C LEU A 61 4.04 -7.31 5.51
N GLY A 62 4.23 -6.48 6.54
CA GLY A 62 5.08 -6.74 7.70
C GLY A 62 6.58 -6.53 7.47
N PHE A 63 6.98 -5.90 6.36
CA PHE A 63 8.37 -5.48 6.18
C PHE A 63 8.67 -4.29 7.10
N ARG A 64 9.87 -4.29 7.70
CA ARG A 64 10.37 -3.22 8.55
C ARG A 64 11.72 -2.76 8.01
N GLY A 65 12.00 -1.45 8.09
CA GLY A 65 13.30 -0.88 7.69
C GLY A 65 13.61 -1.05 6.21
N VAL A 66 12.59 -1.02 5.34
CA VAL A 66 12.82 -1.03 3.88
C VAL A 66 13.22 0.38 3.47
N GLU A 67 14.52 0.58 3.23
CA GLU A 67 15.07 1.84 2.74
C GLU A 67 15.18 1.78 1.22
N ILE A 68 14.44 2.63 0.53
CA ILE A 68 14.38 2.64 -0.92
C ILE A 68 15.04 3.91 -1.45
N HIS A 69 16.05 3.73 -2.29
CA HIS A 69 16.83 4.85 -2.83
C HIS A 69 16.36 5.27 -4.24
N PRO A 70 16.30 6.59 -4.52
CA PRO A 70 16.16 7.11 -5.88
C PRO A 70 17.34 6.71 -6.80
N PRO A 71 17.19 6.78 -8.15
CA PRO A 71 16.04 7.29 -8.88
C PRO A 71 14.96 6.22 -9.03
N ARG A 72 13.77 6.52 -8.49
CA ARG A 72 12.55 5.69 -8.55
C ARG A 72 12.76 4.21 -8.24
N PHE A 73 12.84 3.93 -6.94
CA PHE A 73 12.65 2.61 -6.38
C PHE A 73 13.72 1.56 -6.70
N GLY A 74 14.87 1.90 -7.30
CA GLY A 74 15.83 0.92 -7.84
C GLY A 74 16.38 -0.11 -6.82
N ARG A 75 16.91 0.35 -5.68
CA ARG A 75 17.57 -0.51 -4.68
C ARG A 75 16.82 -0.60 -3.36
N GLY A 76 17.06 -1.67 -2.60
CA GLY A 76 16.47 -1.92 -1.28
C GLY A 76 15.13 -2.68 -1.30
N TRP A 77 14.60 -3.00 -2.48
CA TRP A 77 13.35 -3.76 -2.58
C TRP A 77 13.53 -5.22 -2.14
N PRO A 78 12.60 -5.73 -1.32
CA PRO A 78 12.53 -7.16 -1.07
C PRO A 78 12.38 -7.99 -2.36
N PRO A 79 12.92 -9.23 -2.38
CA PRO A 79 12.71 -10.17 -3.47
C PRO A 79 11.23 -10.34 -3.80
N ARG A 80 10.89 -10.58 -5.07
CA ARG A 80 9.48 -10.73 -5.51
C ARG A 80 8.81 -11.88 -4.78
N GLU A 81 9.53 -12.98 -4.67
CA GLU A 81 9.09 -14.19 -3.98
C GLU A 81 8.80 -13.93 -2.49
N GLU A 82 9.59 -13.09 -1.83
CA GLU A 82 9.38 -12.70 -0.45
C GLU A 82 8.06 -11.93 -0.29
N VAL A 83 7.80 -10.96 -1.17
CA VAL A 83 6.56 -10.18 -1.18
C VAL A 83 5.36 -11.11 -1.39
N GLU A 84 5.42 -11.98 -2.39
CA GLU A 84 4.34 -12.93 -2.70
C GLU A 84 4.13 -13.96 -1.58
N ARG A 85 5.21 -14.43 -0.94
CA ARG A 85 5.12 -15.36 0.19
C ARG A 85 4.40 -14.72 1.38
N ARG A 86 4.74 -13.48 1.73
CA ARG A 86 4.08 -12.75 2.82
C ARG A 86 2.63 -12.41 2.50
N TYR A 87 2.36 -11.99 1.27
CA TYR A 87 1.00 -11.77 0.77
C TYR A 87 0.14 -13.03 0.92
N ARG A 88 0.58 -14.19 0.39
CA ARG A 88 -0.15 -15.46 0.51
C ARG A 88 -0.40 -15.87 1.96
N LYS A 89 0.59 -15.68 2.83
CA LYS A 89 0.45 -15.96 4.28
C LYS A 89 -0.64 -15.10 4.93
N LEU A 90 -0.66 -13.80 4.63
CA LEU A 90 -1.66 -12.87 5.17
C LEU A 90 -3.05 -13.11 4.58
N VAL A 91 -3.15 -13.39 3.28
CA VAL A 91 -4.40 -13.79 2.62
C VAL A 91 -4.99 -15.01 3.29
N LYS A 92 -4.21 -16.09 3.46
CA LYS A 92 -4.70 -17.31 4.14
C LYS A 92 -5.19 -17.02 5.56
N ARG A 93 -4.56 -16.10 6.27
CA ARG A 93 -4.93 -15.72 7.64
C ARG A 93 -6.22 -14.89 7.70
N HIS A 94 -6.40 -13.96 6.76
CA HIS A 94 -7.48 -12.96 6.81
C HIS A 94 -8.60 -13.24 5.81
N HIS A 95 -8.57 -14.36 5.08
CA HIS A 95 -9.58 -14.68 4.08
C HIS A 95 -10.99 -14.72 4.70
N PRO A 96 -11.97 -13.98 4.16
CA PRO A 96 -13.32 -13.92 4.72
C PRO A 96 -13.99 -15.30 4.76
N ASP A 97 -13.81 -16.12 3.72
CA ASP A 97 -14.37 -17.49 3.68
C ASP A 97 -13.79 -18.43 4.74
N ALA A 98 -12.62 -18.09 5.30
CA ALA A 98 -12.02 -18.81 6.42
C ALA A 98 -12.34 -18.16 7.78
N GLY A 99 -13.32 -17.24 7.83
CA GLY A 99 -13.68 -16.48 9.03
C GLY A 99 -12.72 -15.34 9.38
N GLY A 100 -11.87 -14.93 8.43
CA GLY A 100 -10.90 -13.84 8.62
C GLY A 100 -11.52 -12.43 8.50
N ASP A 101 -10.79 -11.42 8.98
CA ASP A 101 -11.21 -10.02 8.92
C ASP A 101 -11.20 -9.47 7.46
N PRO A 102 -12.38 -9.14 6.88
CA PRO A 102 -12.47 -8.62 5.52
C PRO A 102 -11.71 -7.30 5.32
N GLU A 103 -11.59 -6.47 6.36
CA GLU A 103 -10.85 -5.20 6.26
C GLU A 103 -9.34 -5.43 6.24
N ALA A 104 -8.82 -6.34 7.06
CA ALA A 104 -7.44 -6.81 6.94
C ALA A 104 -7.17 -7.41 5.56
N PHE A 105 -8.09 -8.22 5.04
CA PHE A 105 -7.96 -8.79 3.69
C PHE A 105 -7.84 -7.70 2.63
N ARG A 106 -8.75 -6.71 2.62
CA ARG A 106 -8.70 -5.57 1.69
C ARG A 106 -7.38 -4.79 1.78
N ARG A 107 -6.90 -4.52 2.99
CA ARG A 107 -5.60 -3.84 3.20
C ARG A 107 -4.44 -4.63 2.60
N VAL A 108 -4.45 -5.96 2.74
CA VAL A 108 -3.43 -6.86 2.20
C VAL A 108 -3.48 -6.91 0.67
N GLN A 109 -4.68 -6.93 0.07
CA GLN A 109 -4.87 -6.84 -1.38
C GLN A 109 -4.30 -5.53 -1.92
N TRP A 110 -4.75 -4.41 -1.35
CA TRP A 110 -4.29 -3.08 -1.73
C TRP A 110 -2.77 -2.95 -1.65
N ALA A 111 -2.16 -3.46 -0.57
CA ALA A 111 -0.71 -3.41 -0.39
C ALA A 111 0.05 -4.14 -1.51
N VAL A 112 -0.37 -5.36 -1.88
CA VAL A 112 0.32 -6.11 -2.93
C VAL A 112 0.13 -5.45 -4.30
N GLU A 113 -1.03 -4.85 -4.57
CA GLU A 113 -1.31 -4.12 -5.82
C GLU A 113 -0.40 -2.90 -5.96
N VAL A 114 -0.28 -2.08 -4.90
CA VAL A 114 0.64 -0.93 -4.86
C VAL A 114 2.08 -1.37 -5.11
N LEU A 115 2.54 -2.43 -4.42
CA LEU A 115 3.91 -2.91 -4.60
C LEU A 115 4.16 -3.49 -5.99
N ARG A 116 3.16 -4.11 -6.64
CA ARG A 116 3.28 -4.62 -8.01
C ARG A 116 3.32 -3.48 -9.02
N ARG A 117 2.49 -2.45 -8.81
CA ARG A 117 2.41 -1.27 -9.70
C ARG A 117 3.69 -0.44 -9.70
N TYR A 118 4.27 -0.20 -8.53
CA TYR A 118 5.47 0.65 -8.39
C TYR A 118 6.78 -0.13 -8.29
N ARG A 119 6.71 -1.45 -8.52
CA ARG A 119 7.90 -2.29 -8.57
C ARG A 119 8.81 -1.78 -9.70
N PRO A 120 10.08 -1.42 -9.44
CA PRO A 120 11.00 -1.14 -10.54
C PRO A 120 11.16 -2.40 -11.41
N PRO A 121 11.41 -2.23 -12.73
CA PRO A 121 11.84 -3.31 -13.60
C PRO A 121 13.09 -4.02 -13.05
N GLU A 122 13.29 -5.28 -13.45
CA GLU A 122 14.36 -6.13 -12.93
C GLU A 122 15.76 -5.59 -13.26
N GLU A 123 15.89 -4.87 -14.38
CA GLU A 123 17.13 -4.20 -14.82
C GLU A 123 17.67 -3.19 -13.78
N TYR A 124 16.79 -2.52 -13.01
CA TYR A 124 17.20 -1.54 -11.99
C TYR A 124 17.54 -2.19 -10.63
N ARG A 125 17.35 -3.51 -10.49
CA ARG A 125 17.65 -4.28 -9.26
C ARG A 125 19.03 -4.93 -9.27
N ALA A 126 19.67 -5.03 -10.44
CA ALA A 126 20.82 -5.91 -10.68
C ALA A 126 22.09 -5.54 -9.90
N ASP A 127 22.13 -4.41 -9.19
CA ASP A 127 23.24 -4.02 -8.30
C ASP A 127 23.24 -4.79 -6.94
N ARG A 128 23.04 -6.10 -6.98
CA ARG A 128 23.19 -6.96 -5.80
C ARG A 128 24.25 -8.03 -6.06
N ASP A 129 25.46 -7.58 -6.32
CA ASP A 129 26.69 -8.36 -6.14
C ASP A 129 27.53 -7.67 -5.06
N PRO A 130 27.48 -8.14 -3.80
CA PRO A 130 28.59 -8.03 -2.90
C PRO A 130 29.37 -9.35 -2.97
N ARG A 131 30.43 -9.38 -3.77
CA ARG A 131 31.63 -10.16 -3.41
C ARG A 131 32.14 -9.76 -2.04
#